data_AF-A0A353PS06-F1
#
_entry.id   AF-A0A353PS06-F1
#
_cell.length_a   1.000
_cell.length_b   1.000
_cell.length_c   1.000
_cell.angle_alpha   90.00
_cell.angle_beta   90.00
_cell.angle_gamma   90.00
#
_symmetry.space_group_name_H-M   'P 1'
#
loop_
_entity.id
_entity.type
_entity.pdbx_description
1 polymer ?
#
loop_
_entity_poly.entity_id
_entity_poly.type
_entity_poly.pdbx_seq_one_letter_code
_entity_poly.pdbx_strand_id
1 'polypeptide(L)'
;MKIKYFIFMVIFFIVFNSCNLESNLVVENFQKKEKAWIFLVYMAADNDLESAAIRDFNELEAAQFDRAKISILVLLDRSPFY
;
A
#
# COMPACT_ATOMS: atom_id res chain seq x y z
N MET A 1 56.48 -21.45 -7.59
CA MET A 1 55.03 -21.78 -7.50
C MET A 1 54.56 -22.22 -8.88
N LYS A 2 53.98 -23.42 -9.03
CA LYS A 2 53.54 -23.91 -10.36
C LYS A 2 52.37 -23.05 -10.86
N ILE A 3 52.43 -22.57 -12.11
CA ILE A 3 51.47 -21.63 -12.75
C ILE A 3 49.99 -22.00 -12.52
N LYS A 4 49.70 -23.30 -12.40
CA LYS A 4 48.37 -23.85 -12.10
C LYS A 4 47.78 -23.34 -10.77
N TYR A 5 48.61 -23.19 -9.73
CA TYR A 5 48.17 -22.66 -8.45
C TYR A 5 47.94 -21.15 -8.49
N PHE A 6 48.69 -20.42 -9.33
CA PHE A 6 48.51 -18.98 -9.50
C PHE A 6 47.16 -18.67 -10.16
N ILE A 7 46.83 -19.40 -11.23
CA ILE A 7 45.53 -19.26 -11.91
C ILE A 7 44.37 -19.62 -10.98
N PHE A 8 44.50 -20.71 -10.21
CA PHE A 8 43.48 -21.10 -9.23
C PHE A 8 43.25 -20.02 -8.16
N MET A 9 44.33 -19.37 -7.68
CA MET A 9 44.21 -18.34 -6.65
C MET A 9 43.57 -17.05 -7.18
N VAL A 10 43.84 -16.67 -8.44
CA VAL A 10 43.23 -15.49 -9.07
C VAL A 10 41.73 -15.70 -9.29
N ILE A 11 41.32 -16.88 -9.75
CA ILE A 11 39.89 -17.22 -9.91
C ILE A 11 39.17 -17.20 -8.56
N PHE A 12 39.79 -17.76 -7.52
CA PHE A 12 39.26 -17.69 -6.15
C PHE A 12 39.09 -16.24 -5.67
N PHE A 13 40.07 -15.37 -5.94
CA PHE A 13 39.98 -13.96 -5.57
C PHE A 13 38.87 -13.22 -6.31
N ILE A 14 38.65 -13.48 -7.60
CA ILE A 14 37.59 -12.84 -8.40
C ILE A 14 36.19 -13.27 -7.90
N VAL A 15 36.03 -14.54 -7.56
CA VAL A 15 34.76 -15.07 -7.03
C VAL A 15 34.46 -14.52 -5.63
N PHE A 16 35.48 -14.36 -4.77
CA PHE A 16 35.30 -13.80 -3.42
C PHE A 16 35.04 -12.29 -3.40
N ASN A 17 35.53 -11.53 -4.39
CA ASN A 17 35.31 -10.07 -4.45
C ASN A 17 34.03 -9.66 -5.19
N SER A 18 33.29 -10.58 -5.80
CA SER A 18 32.10 -10.25 -6.61
C SER A 18 30.79 -10.11 -5.80
N CYS A 19 30.84 -10.10 -4.47
CA CYS A 19 29.65 -10.00 -3.64
C CYS A 19 29.61 -8.66 -2.88
N ASN A 20 29.46 -7.53 -3.58
CA ASN A 20 29.13 -6.22 -2.97
C ASN A 20 28.46 -5.30 -3.99
N LEU A 21 27.35 -5.72 -4.60
CA LEU A 21 26.44 -4.80 -5.27
C LEU A 21 25.36 -4.36 -4.27
N GLU A 22 25.69 -3.37 -3.45
CA GLU A 22 24.73 -2.76 -2.53
C GLU A 22 23.82 -1.82 -3.35
N SER A 23 22.64 -2.33 -3.72
CA SER A 23 21.59 -1.50 -4.31
C SER A 23 21.07 -0.56 -3.24
N ASN A 24 21.32 0.75 -3.39
CA ASN A 24 20.68 1.78 -2.58
C ASN A 24 19.19 1.85 -2.96
N LEU A 25 18.39 0.92 -2.44
CA LEU A 25 16.94 1.02 -2.44
C LEU A 25 16.62 2.19 -1.52
N VAL A 26 16.28 3.33 -2.13
CA VAL A 26 15.63 4.43 -1.41
C VAL A 26 14.27 3.88 -1.00
N VAL A 27 14.23 3.21 0.15
CA VAL A 27 13.00 2.93 0.86
C VAL A 27 12.54 4.28 1.37
N GLU A 28 11.75 4.99 0.57
CA GLU A 28 10.95 6.08 1.12
C GLU A 28 10.18 5.48 2.29
N ASN A 29 10.55 5.91 3.51
CA ASN A 29 9.83 5.56 4.71
C ASN A 29 8.46 6.23 4.59
N PHE A 30 7.52 5.55 3.94
CA PHE A 30 6.11 5.90 4.01
C PHE A 30 5.71 5.67 5.45
N GLN A 31 5.87 6.70 6.28
CA GLN A 31 5.38 6.72 7.65
C GLN A 31 3.87 6.64 7.54
N LYS A 32 3.36 5.40 7.50
CA LYS A 32 1.94 5.09 7.53
C LYS A 32 1.44 5.64 8.86
N LYS A 33 0.91 6.86 8.84
CA LYS A 33 0.30 7.48 10.00
C LYS A 33 -0.90 6.62 10.35
N GLU A 34 -0.74 5.76 11.35
CA GLU A 34 -1.80 4.87 11.80
C GLU A 34 -2.99 5.73 12.21
N LYS A 35 -4.14 5.43 11.61
CA LYS A 35 -5.40 6.05 12.00
C LYS A 35 -5.82 5.42 13.31
N ALA A 36 -6.35 6.23 14.21
CA ALA A 36 -6.89 5.75 15.47
C ALA A 36 -8.17 4.92 15.23
N TRP A 37 -8.98 5.29 14.23
CA TRP A 37 -10.25 4.63 13.94
C TRP A 37 -10.53 4.55 12.44
N ILE A 38 -11.07 3.41 12.03
CA ILE A 38 -11.61 3.19 10.69
C ILE A 38 -13.09 2.82 10.82
N PHE A 39 -13.97 3.64 10.25
CA PHE A 39 -15.39 3.32 10.12
C PHE A 39 -15.64 2.70 8.75
N LEU A 40 -16.10 1.46 8.73
CA LEU A 40 -16.61 0.82 7.52
C LEU A 40 -18.12 1.03 7.47
N VAL A 41 -18.59 1.74 6.45
CA VAL A 41 -20.02 1.93 6.19
C VAL A 41 -20.38 1.09 4.98
N TYR A 42 -21.14 0.01 5.20
CA TYR A 42 -21.66 -0.84 4.13
C TYR A 42 -23.12 -0.49 3.85
N MET A 43 -23.41 -0.11 2.61
CA MET A 43 -24.74 0.29 2.15
C MET A 43 -25.21 -0.64 1.03
N ALA A 44 -26.15 -1.53 1.35
CA ALA A 44 -26.83 -2.39 0.38
C ALA A 44 -27.96 -1.61 -0.30
N ALA A 45 -27.61 -0.80 -1.30
CA ALA A 45 -28.50 0.21 -1.85
C ALA A 45 -29.09 -0.14 -3.24
N ASP A 46 -28.89 -1.36 -3.74
CA ASP A 46 -29.60 -1.92 -4.90
C ASP A 46 -31.07 -2.21 -4.57
N ASN A 47 -31.82 -1.14 -4.28
CA ASN A 47 -33.26 -1.10 -3.99
C ASN A 47 -33.74 0.36 -3.99
N ASP A 48 -35.03 0.59 -3.66
CA ASP A 48 -35.66 1.92 -3.63
C ASP A 48 -34.99 2.96 -2.69
N LEU A 49 -33.99 2.55 -1.91
CA LEU A 49 -33.19 3.43 -1.05
C LEU A 49 -31.90 3.95 -1.71
N GLU A 50 -31.60 3.63 -2.99
CA GLU A 50 -30.38 4.13 -3.67
C GLU A 50 -30.23 5.65 -3.54
N SER A 51 -31.32 6.38 -3.82
CA SER A 51 -31.34 7.84 -3.74
C SER A 51 -31.05 8.39 -2.33
N ALA A 52 -31.48 7.67 -1.28
CA ALA A 52 -31.18 8.01 0.10
C ALA A 52 -29.72 7.69 0.44
N ALA A 53 -29.22 6.52 0.03
CA ALA A 53 -27.84 6.12 0.24
C ALA A 53 -26.83 7.07 -0.44
N ILE A 54 -27.16 7.58 -1.64
CA ILE A 54 -26.35 8.60 -2.32
C ILE A 54 -26.37 9.92 -1.54
N ARG A 55 -27.52 10.31 -0.98
CA ARG A 55 -27.62 11.52 -0.15
C ARG A 55 -26.74 11.39 1.09
N ASP A 56 -26.85 10.29 1.81
CA ASP A 56 -26.06 10.02 3.02
C ASP A 56 -24.55 9.92 2.69
N PHE A 57 -24.20 9.37 1.53
CA PHE A 57 -22.82 9.37 1.05
C PHE A 57 -22.26 10.79 0.87
N ASN A 58 -23.04 11.70 0.27
CA ASN A 58 -22.65 13.09 0.12
C ASN A 58 -22.58 13.82 1.47
N GLU A 59 -23.44 13.46 2.43
CA GLU A 59 -23.36 13.97 3.80
C GLU A 59 -22.06 13.53 4.50
N LEU A 60 -21.64 12.28 4.30
CA LEU A 60 -20.34 11.77 4.80
C LEU A 60 -19.15 12.47 4.14
N GLU A 61 -19.25 12.84 2.86
CA GLU A 61 -18.20 13.62 2.16
C GLU A 61 -18.07 15.03 2.75
N ALA A 62 -19.21 15.68 3.03
CA ALA A 62 -19.27 17.01 3.61
C ALA A 62 -18.94 17.04 5.11
N ALA A 63 -18.99 15.89 5.79
CA ALA A 63 -18.76 15.79 7.22
C ALA A 63 -17.34 16.27 7.59
N GLN A 64 -17.28 17.06 8.66
CA GLN A 64 -16.01 17.51 9.24
C GLN A 64 -15.60 16.57 10.38
N PHE A 65 -14.45 15.93 10.22
CA PHE A 65 -13.85 15.07 11.24
C PHE A 65 -12.32 15.20 11.20
N ASP A 66 -11.66 14.80 12.27
CA ASP A 66 -10.20 14.79 12.35
C ASP A 66 -9.62 13.72 11.40
N ARG A 67 -9.36 14.13 10.15
CA ARG A 67 -8.83 13.26 9.08
C ARG A 67 -7.46 12.69 9.43
N ALA A 68 -6.74 13.21 10.44
CA ALA A 68 -5.49 12.61 10.89
C ALA A 68 -5.73 11.36 11.75
N LYS A 69 -6.87 11.27 12.44
CA LYS A 69 -7.20 10.18 13.36
C LYS A 69 -8.26 9.22 12.83
N ILE A 70 -9.17 9.70 11.99
CA ILE A 70 -10.32 8.95 11.52
C ILE A 70 -10.20 8.72 10.01
N SER A 71 -10.49 7.49 9.60
CA SER A 71 -10.75 7.11 8.22
C SER A 71 -12.15 6.54 8.10
N ILE A 72 -12.85 6.92 7.03
CA ILE A 72 -14.16 6.36 6.69
C ILE A 72 -14.01 5.67 5.35
N LEU A 73 -14.39 4.40 5.29
CA LEU A 73 -14.46 3.61 4.06
C LEU A 73 -15.92 3.29 3.82
N VAL A 74 -16.42 3.70 2.65
CA VAL A 74 -17.80 3.43 2.25
C VAL A 74 -17.80 2.39 1.15
N LEU A 75 -18.59 1.33 1.35
CA LEU A 75 -18.91 0.33 0.34
C LEU A 75 -20.40 0.51 -0.02
N LEU A 76 -20.65 1.06 -1.20
CA LEU A 76 -22.00 1.37 -1.69
C LEU A 76 -22.35 0.44 -2.85
N ASP A 77 -23.30 -0.45 -2.60
CA ASP A 77 -23.88 -1.35 -3.61
C ASP A 77 -24.94 -0.61 -4.41
N ARG A 78 -24.76 -0.48 -5.72
CA ARG A 78 -25.62 0.29 -6.63
C ARG A 78 -25.99 -0.54 -7.84
N SER A 79 -27.12 -0.22 -8.45
CA SER A 79 -27.59 -0.88 -9.67
C SER A 79 -28.20 0.12 -10.63
N PRO A 80 -27.92 0.05 -11.94
CA PRO A 80 -28.47 1.00 -12.92
C PRO A 80 -30.02 1.03 -13.01
N PHE A 81 -30.70 0.07 -12.40
CA PHE A 81 -32.14 -0.11 -12.48
C PHE A 81 -32.90 0.40 -11.26
N TYR A 82 -32.23 1.02 -10.29
CA TYR A 82 -32.82 1.64 -9.09
C TYR A 82 -32.43 3.11 -8.92
#